data_AF-A0AAT9GGA4-F1
#
_entry.id   AF-A0AAT9GGA4-F1
#
_cell.length_a   1.000
_cell.length_b   1.000
_cell.length_c   1.000
_cell.angle_alpha   90.00
_cell.angle_beta   90.00
_cell.angle_gamma   90.00
#
_symmetry.space_group_name_H-M   'P 1'
#
loop_
_entity.id
_entity.type
_entity.pdbx_description
1 polymer ?
#
loop_
_entity_poly.entity_id
_entity_poly.type
_entity_poly.pdbx_seq_one_letter_code
_entity_poly.pdbx_strand_id
1 'polypeptide(L)'
;MNRSSLNEILYEQLEKQYNEIRDRLYTPLFKRYADYLDMYRRGELIDMDGANVEEEIGDKATDIAAINPYSNFIDTHPLNEQECVTYLKNELRSCLFDADVRPQMMKSGAMEIGYDWYFHYDSGINFFKQELSFPIIAEPRYLYRELPPGHYTGFAKGPDFSGVWPDCSIMIDEADEEHELLQLGQDLMTYYQYQSRLFLHKAFKEMDEAGEFSGMEKHPFPVYIAEHDCEEMTLYVL
;
A
#
# COMPACT_ATOMS: atom_id res chain seq x y z
N MET A 1 31.22 6.13 -2.57
CA MET A 1 29.83 6.59 -2.78
C MET A 1 29.02 5.34 -3.07
N ASN A 2 28.23 4.88 -2.09
CA ASN A 2 27.33 3.75 -2.26
C ASN A 2 26.34 4.09 -3.37
N ARG A 3 26.34 3.30 -4.44
CA ARG A 3 25.25 3.31 -5.41
C ARG A 3 24.32 2.20 -4.98
N SER A 4 23.33 2.53 -4.17
CA SER A 4 22.21 1.62 -3.96
C SER A 4 21.62 1.30 -5.34
N SER A 5 21.31 0.03 -5.61
CA SER A 5 20.60 -0.34 -6.83
C SER A 5 19.24 0.35 -6.87
N LEU A 6 18.66 0.59 -8.04
CA LEU A 6 17.37 1.29 -8.15
C LEU A 6 16.28 0.61 -7.29
N ASN A 7 16.24 -0.72 -7.28
CA ASN A 7 15.29 -1.48 -6.45
C ASN A 7 15.53 -1.28 -4.94
N GLU A 8 16.78 -1.07 -4.50
CA GLU A 8 17.07 -0.70 -3.10
C GLU A 8 16.50 0.68 -2.76
N ILE A 9 16.62 1.66 -3.66
CA ILE A 9 16.04 3.00 -3.44
C ILE A 9 14.51 2.91 -3.36
N LEU A 10 13.87 2.12 -4.23
CA LEU A 10 12.42 1.90 -4.19
C LEU A 10 12.00 1.22 -2.88
N TYR A 11 12.74 0.20 -2.44
CA TYR A 11 12.49 -0.45 -1.16
C TYR A 11 12.62 0.51 0.03
N GLU A 12 13.67 1.33 0.06
CA GLU A 12 13.88 2.34 1.12
C GLU A 12 12.71 3.35 1.19
N GLN A 13 12.11 3.74 0.06
CA GLN A 13 10.93 4.62 0.07
C GLN A 13 9.69 3.92 0.62
N LEU A 14 9.43 2.67 0.21
CA LEU A 14 8.33 1.87 0.76
C LEU A 14 8.49 1.67 2.28
N GLU A 15 9.72 1.40 2.72
CA GLU A 15 10.02 1.15 4.13
C GLU A 15 9.85 2.42 4.96
N LYS A 16 10.22 3.57 4.41
CA LYS A 16 9.96 4.87 5.03
C LYS A 16 8.45 5.11 5.23
N GLN A 17 7.64 4.92 4.18
CA GLN A 17 6.19 5.10 4.25
C GLN A 17 5.55 4.16 5.29
N TYR A 18 5.96 2.88 5.29
CA TYR A 18 5.51 1.89 6.26
C TYR A 18 5.88 2.29 7.70
N ASN A 19 7.11 2.75 7.94
CA ASN A 19 7.53 3.17 9.27
C ASN A 19 6.78 4.42 9.74
N GLU A 20 6.50 5.38 8.86
CA GLU A 20 5.73 6.59 9.19
C GLU A 20 4.31 6.24 9.65
N ILE A 21 3.59 5.38 8.91
CA ILE A 21 2.24 4.96 9.30
C ILE A 21 2.23 4.07 10.55
N ARG A 22 3.23 3.19 10.70
CA ARG A 22 3.41 2.40 11.94
C ARG A 22 3.56 3.34 13.13
N ASP A 23 4.48 4.29 13.08
CA ASP A 23 4.75 5.18 14.21
C ASP A 23 3.52 6.04 14.55
N ARG A 24 2.71 6.40 13.55
CA ARG A 24 1.40 7.06 13.76
C ARG A 24 0.40 6.16 14.48
N LEU A 25 0.29 4.88 14.11
CA LEU A 25 -0.58 3.92 14.81
C LEU A 25 -0.15 3.64 16.25
N TYR A 26 1.16 3.63 16.52
CA TYR A 26 1.67 3.47 17.89
C TYR A 26 1.62 4.77 18.72
N THR A 27 1.15 5.88 18.14
CA THR A 27 0.91 7.11 18.90
C THR A 27 -0.31 6.92 19.82
N PRO A 28 -0.19 7.13 21.14
CA PRO A 28 -1.31 7.02 22.07
C PRO A 28 -2.47 7.96 21.73
N LEU A 29 -3.70 7.54 22.03
CA LEU A 29 -4.91 8.28 21.66
C LEU A 29 -4.94 9.69 22.27
N PHE A 30 -4.56 9.84 23.53
CA PHE A 30 -4.53 11.16 24.19
C PHE A 30 -3.67 12.17 23.43
N LYS A 31 -2.54 11.72 22.87
CA LYS A 31 -1.64 12.57 22.10
C LYS A 31 -2.26 12.93 20.75
N ARG A 32 -2.90 11.97 20.07
CA ARG A 32 -3.62 12.23 18.82
C ARG A 32 -4.76 13.24 19.02
N TYR A 33 -5.51 13.12 20.11
CA TYR A 33 -6.55 14.08 20.46
C TYR A 33 -5.98 15.45 20.85
N ALA A 34 -4.85 15.50 21.55
CA ALA A 34 -4.17 16.76 21.84
C ALA A 34 -3.69 17.47 20.56
N ASP A 35 -3.09 16.73 19.62
CA ASP A 35 -2.66 17.26 18.33
C ASP A 35 -3.87 17.76 17.52
N TYR A 36 -4.99 17.02 17.53
CA TYR A 36 -6.24 17.41 16.88
C TYR A 36 -6.86 18.66 17.51
N LEU A 37 -6.85 18.78 18.84
CA LEU A 37 -7.33 19.96 19.58
C LEU A 37 -6.51 21.20 19.23
N ASP A 38 -5.19 21.06 19.11
CA ASP A 38 -4.32 22.17 18.72
C ASP A 38 -4.60 22.60 17.27
N MET A 39 -4.82 21.67 16.34
CA MET A 39 -5.25 21.99 14.97
C MET A 39 -6.60 22.71 14.94
N TYR A 40 -7.56 22.26 15.74
CA TYR A 40 -8.87 22.89 15.90
C TYR A 40 -8.73 24.34 16.37
N ARG A 41 -7.96 24.58 17.44
CA ARG A 41 -7.71 25.92 18.00
C ARG A 41 -6.99 26.87 17.04
N ARG A 42 -6.19 26.33 16.12
CA ARG A 42 -5.53 27.11 15.05
C ARG A 42 -6.44 27.38 13.85
N GLY A 43 -7.66 26.83 13.82
CA GLY A 43 -8.59 26.98 12.70
C GLY A 43 -8.16 26.20 11.44
N GLU A 44 -7.35 25.15 11.62
CA GLU A 44 -6.89 24.29 10.53
C GLU A 44 -7.91 23.20 10.16
N LEU A 45 -8.99 23.09 10.94
CA LEU A 45 -10.11 22.17 10.71
C LEU A 45 -11.36 22.98 10.37
N ILE A 46 -12.02 22.64 9.25
CA ILE A 46 -13.07 23.46 8.63
C ILE A 46 -14.50 23.02 9.04
N ASP A 47 -14.69 21.77 9.48
CA ASP A 47 -16.02 21.15 9.60
C ASP A 47 -16.37 20.68 11.02
N MET A 48 -16.34 21.57 12.01
CA MET A 48 -16.86 21.23 13.35
C MET A 48 -17.71 22.36 13.94
N ASP A 49 -18.93 22.49 13.43
CA ASP A 49 -19.98 23.30 14.06
C ASP A 49 -20.68 22.46 15.14
N GLY A 50 -20.36 22.73 16.42
CA GLY A 50 -21.01 22.10 17.56
C GLY A 50 -20.64 22.79 18.87
N ALA A 51 -21.62 22.99 19.76
CA ALA A 51 -21.43 23.80 20.97
C ALA A 51 -20.42 23.21 21.99
N ASN A 52 -20.02 21.94 21.86
CA ASN A 52 -19.22 21.21 22.87
C ASN A 52 -18.01 20.43 22.32
N VAL A 53 -17.68 20.57 21.02
CA VAL A 53 -16.63 19.78 20.38
C VAL A 53 -15.26 19.95 21.06
N GLU A 54 -14.90 21.18 21.44
CA GLU A 54 -13.61 21.45 22.09
C GLU A 54 -13.51 20.78 23.47
N GLU A 55 -14.61 20.74 24.23
CA GLU A 55 -14.68 20.09 25.54
C GLU A 55 -14.55 18.57 25.39
N GLU A 56 -15.27 17.97 24.43
CA GLU A 56 -15.22 16.53 24.15
C GLU A 56 -13.82 16.07 23.69
N ILE A 57 -13.16 16.81 22.80
CA ILE A 57 -11.79 16.52 22.36
C ILE A 57 -10.82 16.76 23.53
N GLY A 58 -11.03 17.81 24.32
CA GLY A 58 -10.21 18.16 25.48
C GLY A 58 -10.20 17.05 26.53
N ASP A 59 -11.37 16.49 26.86
CA ASP A 59 -11.47 15.37 27.79
C ASP A 59 -10.66 14.16 27.30
N LYS A 60 -10.85 13.76 26.03
CA LYS A 60 -10.10 12.66 25.41
C LYS A 60 -8.59 12.94 25.33
N ALA A 61 -8.17 14.19 25.14
CA ALA A 61 -6.76 14.60 25.11
C ALA A 61 -6.06 14.49 26.48
N THR A 62 -6.82 14.45 27.57
CA THR A 62 -6.28 14.34 28.94
C THR A 62 -6.29 12.91 29.49
N ASP A 63 -6.95 11.97 28.80
CA ASP A 63 -6.98 10.56 29.21
C ASP A 63 -5.69 9.82 28.83
N ILE A 64 -4.65 9.98 29.65
CA ILE A 64 -3.34 9.34 29.45
C ILE A 64 -3.38 7.80 29.48
N ALA A 65 -4.47 7.19 29.93
CA ALA A 65 -4.64 5.75 29.95
C ALA A 65 -5.17 5.20 28.62
N ALA A 66 -5.65 6.07 27.72
CA ALA A 66 -6.21 5.68 26.43
C ALA A 66 -5.11 5.15 25.48
N ILE A 67 -5.20 3.85 25.15
CA ILE A 67 -4.31 3.15 24.22
C ILE A 67 -4.94 3.14 22.84
N ASN A 68 -4.14 3.26 21.78
CA ASN A 68 -4.65 3.04 20.43
C ASN A 68 -4.99 1.55 20.26
N PRO A 69 -6.28 1.17 20.03
CA PRO A 69 -6.66 -0.23 19.89
C PRO A 69 -5.90 -0.95 18.76
N TYR A 70 -5.52 -0.22 17.71
CA TYR A 70 -4.83 -0.79 16.55
C TYR A 70 -3.37 -1.15 16.80
N SER A 71 -2.64 -0.42 17.65
CA SER A 71 -1.28 -0.84 18.00
C SER A 71 -1.30 -2.20 18.72
N ASN A 72 -2.29 -2.39 19.61
CA ASN A 72 -2.45 -3.68 20.29
C ASN A 72 -2.90 -4.80 19.32
N PHE A 73 -3.76 -4.48 18.35
CA PHE A 73 -4.13 -5.44 17.30
C PHE A 73 -2.92 -5.89 16.49
N ILE A 74 -2.08 -4.97 16.03
CA ILE A 74 -0.85 -5.28 15.28
C ILE A 74 0.08 -6.18 16.11
N ASP A 75 0.26 -5.87 17.39
CA ASP A 75 1.11 -6.66 18.29
C ASP A 75 0.57 -8.08 18.53
N THR A 76 -0.75 -8.25 18.51
CA THR A 76 -1.42 -9.54 18.78
C THR A 76 -1.68 -10.37 17.53
N HIS A 77 -1.63 -9.74 16.35
CA HIS A 77 -1.81 -10.37 15.05
C HIS A 77 -0.62 -10.09 14.13
N PRO A 78 0.62 -10.46 14.54
CA PRO A 78 1.80 -10.20 13.74
C PRO A 78 1.79 -11.05 12.47
N LEU A 79 2.09 -10.40 11.34
CA LEU A 79 2.35 -11.11 10.09
C LEU A 79 3.78 -11.63 10.06
N ASN A 80 3.96 -12.91 9.70
CA ASN A 80 5.29 -13.46 9.46
C ASN A 80 5.75 -13.09 8.06
N GLU A 81 6.79 -12.26 7.97
CA GLU A 81 7.33 -11.78 6.70
C GLU A 81 7.61 -12.91 5.69
N GLN A 82 8.29 -13.98 6.11
CA GLN A 82 8.68 -15.04 5.18
C GLN A 82 7.47 -15.82 4.67
N GLU A 83 6.47 -16.04 5.52
CA GLU A 83 5.21 -16.69 5.12
C GLU A 83 4.45 -15.81 4.13
N CYS A 84 4.32 -14.51 4.41
CA CYS A 84 3.69 -13.54 3.53
C CYS A 84 4.39 -13.40 2.17
N VAL A 85 5.73 -13.32 2.15
CA VAL A 85 6.52 -13.29 0.92
C VAL A 85 6.32 -14.59 0.13
N THR A 86 6.34 -15.74 0.79
CA THR A 86 6.12 -17.05 0.14
C THR A 86 4.71 -17.14 -0.46
N TYR A 87 3.70 -16.67 0.27
CA TYR A 87 2.33 -16.60 -0.20
C TYR A 87 2.22 -15.73 -1.46
N LEU A 88 2.74 -14.49 -1.42
CA LEU A 88 2.71 -13.58 -2.56
C LEU A 88 3.48 -14.12 -3.78
N LYS A 89 4.60 -14.82 -3.59
CA LYS A 89 5.28 -15.50 -4.71
C LYS A 89 4.40 -16.55 -5.37
N ASN A 90 3.64 -17.31 -4.60
CA ASN A 90 2.75 -18.32 -5.15
C ASN A 90 1.57 -17.68 -5.90
N GLU A 91 1.01 -16.59 -5.36
CA GLU A 91 -0.02 -15.80 -6.04
C GLU A 91 0.50 -15.17 -7.33
N LEU A 92 1.68 -14.53 -7.31
CA LEU A 92 2.30 -13.97 -8.51
C LEU A 92 2.56 -15.04 -9.58
N ARG A 93 3.02 -16.24 -9.19
CA ARG A 93 3.22 -17.35 -10.13
C ARG A 93 1.91 -17.82 -10.74
N SER A 94 0.85 -17.91 -9.94
CA SER A 94 -0.46 -18.36 -10.41
C SER A 94 -1.06 -17.37 -11.41
N CYS A 95 -0.82 -16.07 -11.21
CA CYS A 95 -1.29 -15.01 -12.10
C CYS A 95 -0.42 -14.82 -13.34
N LEU A 96 0.89 -14.64 -13.17
CA LEU A 96 1.80 -14.21 -14.25
C LEU A 96 2.30 -15.35 -15.15
N PHE A 97 2.36 -16.57 -14.63
CA PHE A 97 2.85 -17.74 -15.37
C PHE A 97 1.75 -18.67 -15.85
N ASP A 98 0.51 -18.25 -15.74
CA ASP A 98 -0.60 -18.85 -16.47
C ASP A 98 -0.31 -18.84 -17.99
N ALA A 99 -0.75 -19.89 -18.70
CA ALA A 99 -0.42 -20.11 -20.10
C ALA A 99 -0.99 -19.02 -21.03
N ASP A 100 -2.10 -18.39 -20.65
CA ASP A 100 -2.74 -17.32 -21.43
C ASP A 100 -2.21 -15.94 -21.04
N VAL A 101 -1.67 -15.78 -19.83
CA VAL A 101 -1.12 -14.52 -19.31
C VAL A 101 0.34 -14.32 -19.68
N ARG A 102 1.17 -15.35 -19.50
CA ARG A 102 2.62 -15.27 -19.68
C ARG A 102 3.01 -14.71 -21.05
N PRO A 103 2.40 -15.11 -22.19
CA PRO A 103 2.74 -14.54 -23.50
C PRO A 103 2.42 -13.04 -23.61
N GLN A 104 1.44 -12.54 -22.85
CA GLN A 104 1.08 -11.11 -22.82
C GLN A 104 2.13 -10.31 -22.05
N MET A 105 2.51 -10.78 -20.86
CA MET A 105 3.58 -10.19 -20.04
C MET A 105 4.91 -10.10 -20.80
N MET A 106 5.28 -11.15 -21.53
CA MET A 106 6.55 -11.19 -22.27
C MET A 106 6.62 -10.17 -23.42
N LYS A 107 5.45 -9.72 -23.90
CA LYS A 107 5.30 -8.72 -24.99
C LYS A 107 4.90 -7.33 -24.46
N SER A 108 4.86 -7.13 -23.15
CA SER A 108 4.55 -5.84 -22.55
C SER A 108 5.83 -5.06 -22.23
N GLY A 109 5.70 -3.76 -22.02
CA GLY A 109 6.80 -2.88 -21.61
C GLY A 109 6.83 -2.56 -20.12
N ALA A 110 5.71 -2.76 -19.45
CA ALA A 110 5.51 -2.63 -18.02
C ALA A 110 4.28 -3.45 -17.61
N MET A 111 4.07 -3.60 -16.30
CA MET A 111 2.80 -4.05 -15.75
C MET A 111 2.39 -3.22 -14.55
N GLU A 112 1.10 -3.16 -14.28
CA GLU A 112 0.52 -2.51 -13.12
C GLU A 112 -0.36 -3.52 -12.40
N ILE A 113 -0.15 -3.64 -11.10
CA ILE A 113 -0.96 -4.46 -10.21
C ILE A 113 -1.91 -3.54 -9.47
N GLY A 114 -3.20 -3.67 -9.75
CA GLY A 114 -4.25 -2.97 -9.02
C GLY A 114 -4.27 -3.43 -7.56
N TYR A 115 -4.38 -2.49 -6.64
CA TYR A 115 -4.35 -2.73 -5.22
C TYR A 115 -5.40 -1.85 -4.54
N ASP A 116 -6.53 -2.43 -4.20
CA ASP A 116 -7.61 -1.75 -3.50
C ASP A 116 -8.05 -2.57 -2.28
N TRP A 117 -8.21 -1.88 -1.15
CA TRP A 117 -8.75 -2.42 0.10
C TRP A 117 -10.13 -3.07 -0.10
N TYR A 118 -11.02 -2.41 -0.86
CA TYR A 118 -12.38 -2.91 -1.09
C TYR A 118 -12.40 -4.21 -1.92
N PHE A 119 -11.29 -4.53 -2.60
CA PHE A 119 -11.14 -5.68 -3.47
C PHE A 119 -9.81 -6.41 -3.25
N HIS A 120 -9.35 -6.56 -2.00
CA HIS A 120 -8.10 -7.29 -1.72
C HIS A 120 -8.13 -8.77 -2.18
N TYR A 121 -9.32 -9.31 -2.48
CA TYR A 121 -9.56 -10.63 -3.08
C TYR A 121 -9.75 -10.62 -4.62
N ASP A 122 -9.83 -9.44 -5.26
CA ASP A 122 -10.10 -9.26 -6.69
C ASP A 122 -9.22 -8.14 -7.29
N SER A 123 -7.90 -8.32 -7.18
CA SER A 123 -6.95 -7.45 -7.85
C SER A 123 -6.86 -7.77 -9.35
N GLY A 124 -6.37 -6.81 -10.13
CA GLY A 124 -6.13 -6.96 -11.57
C GLY A 124 -4.69 -6.65 -11.94
N ILE A 125 -4.21 -7.21 -13.05
CA ILE A 125 -2.92 -6.87 -13.65
C ILE A 125 -3.15 -6.31 -15.03
N ASN A 126 -2.76 -5.06 -15.23
CA ASN A 126 -2.73 -4.40 -16.52
C ASN A 126 -1.35 -4.56 -17.16
N PHE A 127 -1.31 -5.00 -18.41
CA PHE A 127 -0.08 -5.07 -19.21
C PHE A 127 -0.03 -3.92 -20.21
N PHE A 128 1.10 -3.22 -20.28
CA PHE A 128 1.24 -2.05 -21.15
C PHE A 128 2.01 -2.36 -22.44
N LYS A 129 1.68 -1.67 -23.54
CA LYS A 129 2.37 -1.78 -24.83
C LYS A 129 3.87 -1.53 -24.72
N GLN A 130 4.67 -2.44 -25.26
CA GLN A 130 6.14 -2.38 -25.23
C GLN A 130 6.76 -1.16 -25.91
N GLU A 131 6.05 -0.54 -26.85
CA GLU A 131 6.52 0.62 -27.64
C GLU A 131 6.50 1.94 -26.87
N LEU A 132 5.93 1.95 -25.66
CA LEU A 132 5.82 3.16 -24.83
C LEU A 132 7.06 3.34 -23.94
N SER A 133 7.22 4.57 -23.45
CA SER A 133 8.22 4.91 -22.43
C SER A 133 7.54 4.97 -21.07
N PHE A 134 8.13 4.30 -20.09
CA PHE A 134 7.55 4.11 -18.76
C PHE A 134 8.44 4.79 -17.70
N PRO A 135 7.89 5.74 -16.91
CA PRO A 135 8.67 6.45 -15.90
C PRO A 135 8.96 5.54 -14.70
N ILE A 136 10.15 5.61 -14.13
CA ILE A 136 10.39 5.03 -12.81
C ILE A 136 10.03 6.07 -11.75
N ILE A 137 9.14 5.70 -10.85
CA ILE A 137 8.50 6.59 -9.89
C ILE A 137 8.78 6.07 -8.49
N ALA A 138 9.58 6.83 -7.73
CA ALA A 138 9.93 6.47 -6.36
C ALA A 138 8.91 6.96 -5.31
N GLU A 139 8.01 7.89 -5.67
CA GLU A 139 6.98 8.42 -4.77
C GLU A 139 5.60 8.32 -5.45
N PRO A 140 4.55 7.82 -4.77
CA PRO A 140 3.22 7.69 -5.35
C PRO A 140 2.74 8.99 -5.98
N ARG A 141 2.25 8.92 -7.22
CA ARG A 141 1.63 10.06 -7.91
C ARG A 141 0.78 9.59 -9.08
N TYR A 142 -0.20 10.41 -9.47
CA TYR A 142 -1.04 10.15 -10.64
C TYR A 142 -0.24 10.14 -11.95
N LEU A 143 -0.33 9.05 -12.74
CA LEU A 143 0.23 8.98 -14.10
C LEU A 143 -0.78 9.28 -15.21
N TYR A 144 -2.01 9.69 -14.88
CA TYR A 144 -3.09 9.93 -15.85
C TYR A 144 -2.71 10.86 -17.04
N ARG A 145 -1.70 11.72 -16.87
CA ARG A 145 -1.20 12.62 -17.94
C ARG A 145 -0.01 12.08 -18.72
N GLU A 146 0.65 11.04 -18.21
CA GLU A 146 1.88 10.46 -18.77
C GLU A 146 1.60 9.21 -19.60
N LEU A 147 0.45 8.56 -19.39
CA LEU A 147 0.03 7.38 -20.14
C LEU A 147 -1.24 7.66 -20.98
N PRO A 148 -1.14 7.79 -22.32
CA PRO A 148 -2.28 8.14 -23.17
C PRO A 148 -3.33 7.02 -23.23
N PRO A 149 -4.64 7.31 -23.35
CA PRO A 149 -5.69 6.28 -23.41
C PRO A 149 -5.41 5.18 -24.46
N GLY A 150 -5.65 3.91 -24.11
CA GLY A 150 -5.50 2.76 -25.04
C GLY A 150 -4.08 2.15 -25.07
N HIS A 151 -3.31 2.29 -24.00
CA HIS A 151 -1.94 1.76 -23.87
C HIS A 151 -1.86 0.31 -23.39
N TYR A 152 -2.98 -0.31 -23.01
CA TYR A 152 -2.98 -1.70 -22.54
C TYR A 152 -2.86 -2.69 -23.72
N THR A 153 -2.10 -3.75 -23.53
CA THR A 153 -2.05 -4.93 -24.41
C THR A 153 -2.92 -6.07 -23.90
N GLY A 154 -3.26 -6.05 -22.62
CA GLY A 154 -3.98 -7.13 -21.97
C GLY A 154 -4.29 -6.84 -20.50
N PHE A 155 -5.13 -7.70 -19.95
CA PHE A 155 -5.55 -7.71 -18.55
C PHE A 155 -5.52 -9.15 -18.05
N ALA A 156 -5.11 -9.35 -16.80
CA ALA A 156 -5.18 -10.63 -16.12
C ALA A 156 -5.71 -10.45 -14.70
N LYS A 157 -6.20 -11.55 -14.12
CA LYS A 157 -6.48 -11.58 -12.68
C LYS A 157 -5.17 -11.38 -11.91
N GLY A 158 -5.19 -10.51 -10.91
CA GLY A 158 -4.06 -10.26 -10.03
C GLY A 158 -4.01 -11.15 -8.80
N PRO A 159 -2.95 -11.00 -7.99
CA PRO A 159 -2.73 -11.79 -6.78
C PRO A 159 -3.82 -11.52 -5.73
N ASP A 160 -4.23 -12.56 -5.02
CA ASP A 160 -5.03 -12.41 -3.80
C ASP A 160 -4.13 -11.84 -2.68
N PHE A 161 -4.58 -10.77 -2.02
CA PHE A 161 -3.84 -10.13 -0.92
C PHE A 161 -4.37 -10.53 0.46
N SER A 162 -5.42 -11.34 0.56
CA SER A 162 -6.00 -11.77 1.84
C SER A 162 -5.00 -12.50 2.75
N GLY A 163 -4.01 -13.20 2.18
CA GLY A 163 -2.95 -13.86 2.96
C GLY A 163 -1.90 -12.91 3.56
N VAL A 164 -1.95 -11.62 3.21
CA VAL A 164 -1.04 -10.58 3.74
C VAL A 164 -1.79 -9.39 4.33
N TRP A 165 -3.12 -9.50 4.45
CA TRP A 165 -3.98 -8.47 5.01
C TRP A 165 -4.99 -9.09 5.97
N PRO A 166 -4.81 -8.93 7.29
CA PRO A 166 -5.77 -9.42 8.26
C PRO A 166 -7.14 -8.75 8.08
N ASP A 167 -8.21 -9.54 8.16
CA ASP A 167 -9.57 -9.00 8.26
C ASP A 167 -9.71 -8.28 9.60
N CYS A 168 -9.78 -6.95 9.53
CA CYS A 168 -9.95 -6.06 10.67
C CYS A 168 -11.19 -5.17 10.52
N SER A 169 -12.12 -5.53 9.63
CA SER A 169 -13.33 -4.75 9.30
C SER A 169 -14.15 -4.35 10.54
N ILE A 170 -14.46 -5.31 11.41
CA ILE A 170 -15.21 -5.06 12.65
C ILE A 170 -14.47 -4.07 13.56
N MET A 171 -13.15 -4.21 13.68
CA MET A 171 -12.34 -3.32 14.52
C MET A 171 -12.20 -1.92 13.90
N ILE A 172 -12.22 -1.83 12.58
CA ILE A 172 -12.29 -0.58 11.83
C ILE A 172 -13.60 0.14 12.18
N ASP A 173 -14.73 -0.55 12.01
CA ASP A 173 -16.05 0.00 12.31
C ASP A 173 -16.17 0.47 13.78
N GLU A 174 -15.70 -0.34 14.74
CA GLU A 174 -15.74 -0.01 16.17
C GLU A 174 -14.90 1.23 16.52
N ALA A 175 -13.66 1.31 16.02
CA ALA A 175 -12.81 2.46 16.37
C ALA A 175 -13.13 3.72 15.57
N ASP A 176 -13.68 3.62 14.35
CA ASP A 176 -14.18 4.78 13.63
C ASP A 176 -15.49 5.30 14.27
N GLU A 177 -16.31 4.45 14.91
CA GLU A 177 -17.45 4.91 15.73
C GLU A 177 -16.97 5.62 17.02
N GLU A 178 -15.99 5.06 17.73
CA GLU A 178 -15.50 5.61 19.00
C GLU A 178 -14.58 6.85 18.81
N HIS A 179 -13.85 6.88 17.71
CA HIS A 179 -12.79 7.83 17.40
C HIS A 179 -12.88 8.44 15.99
N GLU A 180 -14.09 8.72 15.51
CA GLU A 180 -14.39 9.26 14.16
C GLU A 180 -13.43 10.36 13.67
N LEU A 181 -13.08 11.29 14.58
CA LEU A 181 -12.20 12.43 14.26
C LEU A 181 -10.75 12.04 13.92
N LEU A 182 -10.29 10.88 14.40
CA LEU A 182 -8.90 10.48 14.31
C LEU A 182 -8.57 9.65 13.07
N GLN A 183 -9.59 9.23 12.29
CA GLN A 183 -9.45 8.41 11.08
C GLN A 183 -8.58 7.16 11.31
N LEU A 184 -8.78 6.52 12.45
CA LEU A 184 -7.90 5.43 12.87
C LEU A 184 -8.02 4.25 11.89
N GLY A 185 -9.23 3.94 11.41
CA GLY A 185 -9.47 2.79 10.52
C GLY A 185 -8.69 2.91 9.20
N GLN A 186 -8.70 4.11 8.62
CA GLN A 186 -7.89 4.43 7.45
C GLN A 186 -6.39 4.23 7.72
N ASP A 187 -5.89 4.64 8.89
CA ASP A 187 -4.47 4.43 9.22
C ASP A 187 -4.09 2.94 9.29
N LEU A 188 -4.97 2.10 9.87
CA LEU A 188 -4.75 0.65 9.94
C LEU A 188 -4.75 0.00 8.54
N MET A 189 -5.68 0.43 7.69
CA MET A 189 -5.73 0.00 6.29
C MET A 189 -4.43 0.37 5.57
N THR A 190 -4.01 1.63 5.65
CA THR A 190 -2.77 2.11 5.03
C THR A 190 -1.54 1.38 5.58
N TYR A 191 -1.52 1.02 6.87
CA TYR A 191 -0.43 0.25 7.47
C TYR A 191 -0.22 -1.11 6.79
N TYR A 192 -1.26 -1.92 6.69
CA TYR A 192 -1.17 -3.24 6.05
C TYR A 192 -0.98 -3.13 4.54
N GLN A 193 -1.52 -2.08 3.92
CA GLN A 193 -1.25 -1.76 2.52
C GLN A 193 0.23 -1.48 2.26
N TYR A 194 0.89 -0.68 3.09
CA TYR A 194 2.34 -0.44 2.95
C TYR A 194 3.16 -1.68 3.32
N GLN A 195 2.73 -2.44 4.32
CA GLN A 195 3.38 -3.69 4.69
C GLN A 195 3.33 -4.73 3.57
N SER A 196 2.19 -4.89 2.91
CA SER A 196 2.02 -5.83 1.80
C SER A 196 2.88 -5.44 0.60
N ARG A 197 3.09 -4.14 0.33
CA ARG A 197 4.04 -3.67 -0.71
C ARG A 197 5.46 -4.07 -0.43
N LEU A 198 5.90 -3.97 0.83
CA LEU A 198 7.23 -4.41 1.23
C LEU A 198 7.38 -5.92 0.97
N PHE A 199 6.38 -6.71 1.33
CA PHE A 199 6.39 -8.15 1.06
C PHE A 199 6.35 -8.45 -0.44
N LEU A 200 5.56 -7.71 -1.22
CA LEU A 200 5.45 -7.89 -2.67
C LEU A 200 6.76 -7.50 -3.38
N HIS A 201 7.42 -6.42 -2.96
CA HIS A 201 8.75 -6.04 -3.45
C HIS A 201 9.76 -7.15 -3.19
N LYS A 202 9.78 -7.71 -1.96
CA LYS A 202 10.65 -8.85 -1.61
C LYS A 202 10.33 -10.09 -2.44
N ALA A 203 9.04 -10.37 -2.67
CA ALA A 203 8.61 -11.47 -3.53
C ALA A 203 9.14 -11.32 -4.97
N PHE A 204 9.01 -10.14 -5.58
CA PHE A 204 9.58 -9.85 -6.90
C PHE A 204 11.09 -10.02 -6.91
N LYS A 205 11.79 -9.47 -5.92
CA LYS A 205 13.24 -9.62 -5.79
C LYS A 205 13.67 -11.08 -5.75
N GLU A 206 13.05 -11.91 -4.91
CA GLU A 206 13.40 -13.32 -4.81
C GLU A 206 13.08 -14.11 -6.09
N MET A 207 12.00 -13.77 -6.79
CA MET A 207 11.64 -14.39 -8.08
C MET A 207 12.61 -13.99 -9.20
N ASP A 208 13.03 -12.72 -9.21
CA ASP A 208 14.01 -12.18 -10.15
C ASP A 208 15.41 -12.80 -9.94
N GLU A 209 15.87 -12.87 -8.70
CA GLU A 209 17.13 -13.56 -8.33
C GLU A 209 17.10 -15.06 -8.68
N ALA A 210 15.92 -15.69 -8.65
CA ALA A 210 15.72 -17.06 -9.10
C ALA A 210 15.63 -17.22 -10.63
N GLY A 211 15.66 -16.11 -11.37
CA GLY A 211 15.62 -16.09 -12.84
C GLY A 211 14.22 -16.32 -13.44
N GLU A 212 13.15 -16.16 -12.67
CA GLU A 212 11.78 -16.43 -13.15
C GLU A 212 11.36 -15.47 -14.29
N PHE A 213 12.00 -14.30 -14.38
CA PHE A 213 11.77 -13.28 -15.41
C PHE A 213 12.86 -13.22 -16.49
N SER A 214 13.80 -14.17 -16.52
CA SER A 214 14.99 -14.12 -17.40
C SER A 214 14.70 -14.13 -18.90
N GLY A 215 13.45 -14.36 -19.32
CA GLY A 215 13.03 -14.39 -20.71
C GLY A 215 12.35 -13.11 -21.20
N MET A 216 12.16 -12.10 -20.33
CA MET A 216 11.44 -10.89 -20.74
C MET A 216 12.16 -10.16 -21.88
N GLU A 217 11.37 -9.69 -22.85
CA GLU A 217 11.93 -9.07 -24.07
C GLU A 217 12.33 -7.61 -23.86
N LYS A 218 11.74 -6.94 -22.86
CA LYS A 218 11.96 -5.51 -22.57
C LYS A 218 12.65 -5.36 -21.22
N HIS A 219 13.73 -4.58 -21.21
CA HIS A 219 14.39 -4.10 -19.99
C HIS A 219 14.75 -2.61 -20.13
N PRO A 220 14.70 -1.82 -19.02
CA PRO A 220 14.07 -2.18 -17.75
C PRO A 220 12.56 -2.40 -17.92
N PHE A 221 11.96 -3.27 -17.12
CA PHE A 221 10.52 -3.51 -17.09
C PHE A 221 9.95 -3.06 -15.73
N PRO A 222 9.29 -1.89 -15.69
CA PRO A 222 8.68 -1.40 -14.47
C PRO A 222 7.47 -2.22 -14.06
N VAL A 223 7.41 -2.54 -12.77
CA VAL A 223 6.23 -3.08 -12.11
C VAL A 223 5.64 -1.97 -11.25
N TYR A 224 4.46 -1.50 -11.62
CA TYR A 224 3.71 -0.51 -10.85
C TYR A 224 2.74 -1.19 -9.89
N ILE A 225 2.47 -0.51 -8.78
CA ILE A 225 1.29 -0.75 -7.98
C ILE A 225 0.37 0.46 -8.13
N ALA A 226 -0.92 0.21 -8.38
CA ALA A 226 -1.94 1.24 -8.55
C ALA A 226 -2.96 1.18 -7.42
N GLU A 227 -3.18 2.31 -6.77
CA GLU A 227 -4.12 2.46 -5.67
C GLU A 227 -5.46 2.99 -6.15
N HIS A 228 -6.48 2.87 -5.30
CA HIS A 228 -7.75 3.57 -5.51
C HIS A 228 -7.46 5.09 -5.67
N ASP A 229 -8.08 5.69 -6.68
CA ASP A 229 -7.80 7.02 -7.26
C ASP A 229 -6.72 7.09 -8.35
N CYS A 230 -6.09 5.99 -8.77
CA CYS A 230 -5.08 5.96 -9.86
C CYS A 230 -3.75 6.66 -9.51
N GLU A 231 -3.39 6.68 -8.22
CA GLU A 231 -2.01 6.94 -7.83
C GLU A 231 -1.15 5.71 -8.11
N GLU A 232 -0.03 5.93 -8.79
CA GLU A 232 0.86 4.86 -9.23
C GLU A 232 2.26 5.07 -8.63
N MET A 233 2.89 3.97 -8.24
CA MET A 233 4.27 3.94 -7.77
C MET A 233 5.01 2.77 -8.41
N THR A 234 6.29 2.95 -8.76
CA THR A 234 7.11 1.80 -9.17
C THR A 234 7.43 0.97 -7.95
N LEU A 235 6.89 -0.24 -7.91
CA LEU A 235 7.15 -1.22 -6.86
C LEU A 235 8.53 -1.87 -7.06
N TYR A 236 8.82 -2.33 -8.28
CA TYR A 236 10.05 -3.06 -8.62
C TYR A 236 10.41 -2.86 -10.09
N VAL A 237 11.68 -3.05 -10.44
CA VAL A 237 12.15 -3.03 -11.83
C VAL A 237 12.86 -4.34 -12.16
N LEU A 238 12.30 -5.08 -13.13
CA LEU A 238 12.83 -6.32 -13.70
C LEU A 238 13.77 -6.04 -14.90
#